data_AF-G2R1S0-F1
#
_entry.id   AF-G2R1S0-F1
#
_cell.length_a   1.000
_cell.length_b   1.000
_cell.length_c   1.000
_cell.angle_alpha   90.00
_cell.angle_beta   90.00
_cell.angle_gamma   90.00
#
_symmetry.space_group_name_H-M   'P 1'
#
loop_
_entity.id
_entity.type
_entity.pdbx_description
1 polymer ?
#
loop_
_entity_poly.entity_id
_entity_poly.type
_entity_poly.pdbx_seq_one_letter_code
_entity_poly.pdbx_strand_id
1 'polypeptide(L)'
;MSANTKYTPAPQEDPDAHLNYTQPPPSYQAESSSAQDQERLFGGPRSSEDNIPDDFKFGGSVAEATIEIRNQFIRKVYTILTVQLVATGAVSALSFLSESYKSWIQSHPAVVWISLFGAMAFMFLTYWKRQSYPTNLLFLSGFTLLEAYTISVIVSFYRASVVLNAVVLTAGIFVFLTAFACQSKYDFTSWMPYLFGALWGLLLFGFMSVFLPYSSTGELIYGLLAALIFSGYILVDTHLVLRKHHVEEEIAAAISLYLDVINLFLAILRILNSQNNN
;
A
#
# COMPACT_ATOMS: atom_id res chain seq x y z
N MET A 1 27.96 -43.14 15.60
CA MET A 1 26.66 -42.75 15.02
C MET A 1 25.72 -42.47 16.19
N SER A 2 25.47 -41.19 16.49
CA SER A 2 24.67 -40.76 17.65
C SER A 2 23.18 -41.02 17.40
N ALA A 3 22.52 -41.63 18.38
CA ALA A 3 21.13 -42.03 18.32
C ALA A 3 20.18 -40.83 18.25
N ASN A 4 19.20 -40.95 17.35
CA ASN A 4 18.14 -40.00 17.08
C ASN A 4 17.30 -39.66 18.32
N THR A 5 16.93 -38.40 18.40
CA THR A 5 16.01 -37.81 19.38
C THR A 5 14.68 -38.56 19.43
N LYS A 6 14.29 -38.95 20.66
CA LYS A 6 13.01 -39.55 21.04
C LYS A 6 11.83 -38.71 20.55
N TYR A 7 11.13 -39.20 19.52
CA TYR A 7 9.71 -38.88 19.33
C TYR A 7 8.92 -39.81 20.25
N THR A 8 8.27 -39.27 21.27
CA THR A 8 7.25 -39.99 22.03
C THR A 8 5.92 -39.77 21.31
N PRO A 9 5.23 -40.83 20.86
CA PRO A 9 3.90 -40.69 20.28
C PRO A 9 2.95 -40.00 21.26
N ALA A 10 2.15 -39.06 20.78
CA ALA A 10 1.10 -38.43 21.58
C ALA A 10 0.08 -39.50 22.02
N PRO A 11 -0.44 -39.45 23.26
CA PRO A 11 -1.51 -40.33 23.69
C PRO A 11 -2.71 -40.22 22.74
N GLN A 12 -3.07 -41.32 22.10
CA GLN A 12 -4.31 -41.45 21.33
C GLN A 12 -5.41 -41.86 22.30
N GLU A 13 -5.86 -40.92 23.11
CA GLU A 13 -7.08 -41.10 23.90
C GLU A 13 -8.22 -40.48 23.09
N ASP A 14 -9.12 -41.33 22.61
CA ASP A 14 -10.34 -40.88 21.95
C ASP A 14 -11.18 -40.15 23.01
N PRO A 15 -11.42 -38.84 22.88
CA PRO A 15 -12.17 -38.06 23.87
C PRO A 15 -13.59 -38.60 24.05
N ASP A 16 -14.10 -39.41 23.12
CA ASP A 16 -15.44 -39.95 23.18
C ASP A 16 -15.47 -41.41 23.67
N ALA A 17 -14.33 -42.00 24.02
CA ALA A 17 -14.24 -43.40 24.47
C ALA A 17 -15.09 -43.71 25.72
N HIS A 18 -15.40 -42.69 26.52
CA HIS A 18 -16.25 -42.81 27.71
C HIS A 18 -17.74 -42.54 27.44
N LEU A 19 -18.09 -42.18 26.20
CA LEU A 19 -19.46 -41.88 25.79
C LEU A 19 -20.11 -43.14 25.22
N ASN A 20 -20.96 -43.79 26.03
CA ASN A 20 -21.80 -44.89 25.58
C ASN A 20 -22.96 -44.34 24.75
N TYR A 21 -22.75 -44.24 23.43
CA TYR A 21 -23.81 -43.87 22.49
C TYR A 21 -24.84 -45.00 22.38
N THR A 22 -25.94 -44.89 23.15
CA THR A 22 -27.05 -45.87 23.13
C THR A 22 -28.03 -45.67 21.98
N GLN A 23 -27.89 -44.59 21.22
CA GLN A 23 -28.70 -44.29 20.05
C GLN A 23 -27.79 -43.96 18.88
N PRO A 24 -28.14 -44.41 17.66
CA PRO A 24 -27.42 -43.95 16.48
C PRO A 24 -27.54 -42.42 16.38
N PRO A 25 -26.51 -41.73 15.87
CA PRO A 25 -26.62 -40.30 15.61
C PRO A 25 -27.86 -40.04 14.75
N PRO A 26 -28.55 -38.90 14.95
CA PRO A 26 -29.69 -38.52 14.11
C PRO A 26 -29.32 -38.71 12.64
N SER A 27 -30.22 -39.28 11.83
CA SER A 27 -29.96 -39.30 10.40
C SER A 27 -29.76 -37.86 9.96
N TYR A 28 -28.63 -37.58 9.32
CA TYR A 28 -28.44 -36.34 8.57
C TYR A 28 -29.46 -36.35 7.43
N GLN A 29 -30.71 -36.04 7.77
CA GLN A 29 -31.61 -35.48 6.79
C GLN A 29 -30.88 -34.23 6.34
N ALA A 30 -30.53 -34.20 5.07
CA ALA A 30 -30.36 -32.93 4.41
C ALA A 30 -31.69 -32.22 4.66
N GLU A 31 -31.76 -31.41 5.71
CA GLU A 31 -32.71 -30.31 5.74
C GLU A 31 -32.56 -29.70 4.36
N SER A 32 -33.66 -29.63 3.62
CA SER A 32 -33.68 -28.91 2.36
C SER A 32 -33.11 -27.56 2.71
N SER A 33 -31.86 -27.31 2.31
CA SER A 33 -31.22 -26.03 2.52
C SER A 33 -32.24 -25.08 1.92
N SER A 34 -32.83 -24.24 2.77
CA SER A 34 -33.82 -23.32 2.26
C SER A 34 -33.11 -22.56 1.14
N ALA A 35 -33.81 -22.18 0.08
CA ALA A 35 -33.17 -21.40 -0.99
C ALA A 35 -32.41 -20.18 -0.39
N GLN A 36 -32.91 -19.66 0.75
CA GLN A 36 -32.28 -18.66 1.61
C GLN A 36 -30.96 -19.09 2.26
N ASP A 37 -30.78 -20.33 2.73
CA ASP A 37 -29.53 -20.79 3.34
C ASP A 37 -28.45 -21.09 2.28
N GLN A 38 -28.85 -21.57 1.11
CA GLN A 38 -27.96 -21.63 -0.06
C GLN A 38 -27.61 -20.24 -0.59
N GLU A 39 -28.55 -19.29 -0.59
CA GLU A 39 -28.27 -17.88 -0.89
C GLU A 39 -27.41 -17.22 0.19
N ARG A 40 -27.47 -17.60 1.47
CA ARG A 40 -26.55 -17.07 2.49
C ARG A 40 -25.15 -17.64 2.37
N LEU A 41 -25.03 -18.90 1.94
CA LEU A 41 -23.73 -19.53 1.69
C LEU A 41 -23.06 -19.03 0.39
N PHE A 42 -23.84 -18.71 -0.64
CA PHE A 42 -23.33 -18.42 -1.99
C PHE A 42 -23.86 -17.12 -2.63
N GLY A 43 -24.65 -16.32 -1.93
CA GLY A 43 -25.41 -15.20 -2.49
C GLY A 43 -25.20 -13.88 -1.75
N GLY A 44 -24.85 -12.86 -2.53
CA GLY A 44 -24.89 -11.45 -2.12
C GLY A 44 -23.76 -10.98 -1.19
N PRO A 45 -23.46 -9.67 -1.16
CA PRO A 45 -22.58 -9.08 -0.15
C PRO A 45 -23.17 -9.27 1.26
N ARG A 46 -22.35 -9.77 2.21
CA ARG A 46 -22.76 -9.98 3.62
C ARG A 46 -23.23 -8.66 4.26
N SER A 47 -24.33 -8.72 5.01
CA SER A 47 -24.90 -7.57 5.72
C SER A 47 -24.49 -7.57 7.20
N SER A 48 -24.47 -6.41 7.85
CA SER A 48 -24.21 -6.33 9.30
C SER A 48 -25.35 -6.88 10.15
N GLU A 49 -26.54 -7.05 9.55
CA GLU A 49 -27.75 -7.61 10.15
C GLU A 49 -27.80 -9.13 10.03
N ASP A 50 -26.86 -9.75 9.31
CA ASP A 50 -26.76 -11.19 9.24
C ASP A 50 -26.39 -11.74 10.63
N ASN A 51 -27.21 -12.65 11.15
CA ASN A 51 -27.06 -13.25 12.48
C ASN A 51 -25.98 -14.34 12.49
N ILE A 52 -24.78 -13.97 12.03
CA ILE A 52 -23.58 -14.79 11.94
C ILE A 52 -22.55 -14.35 13.00
N PRO A 53 -21.80 -15.29 13.61
CA PRO A 53 -20.74 -14.95 14.55
C PRO A 53 -19.71 -13.99 13.93
N ASP A 54 -19.10 -13.13 14.75
CA ASP A 54 -18.21 -12.05 14.28
C ASP A 54 -17.02 -12.56 13.45
N ASP A 55 -16.52 -13.76 13.74
CA ASP A 55 -15.46 -14.41 12.97
C ASP A 55 -15.82 -14.65 11.50
N PHE A 56 -17.12 -14.76 11.17
CA PHE A 56 -17.60 -14.92 9.79
C PHE A 56 -17.92 -13.58 9.10
N LYS A 57 -17.82 -12.44 9.81
CA LYS A 57 -18.00 -11.11 9.21
C LYS A 57 -16.74 -10.63 8.48
N PHE A 58 -15.58 -11.21 8.81
CA PHE A 58 -14.32 -11.04 8.09
C PHE A 58 -14.24 -12.14 7.01
N GLY A 59 -14.35 -11.75 5.75
CA GLY A 59 -14.00 -12.63 4.64
C GLY A 59 -12.48 -12.66 4.42
N GLY A 60 -11.99 -13.58 3.58
CA GLY A 60 -10.56 -13.66 3.24
C GLY A 60 -10.05 -12.40 2.51
N SER A 61 -10.95 -11.55 2.03
CA SER A 61 -10.67 -10.26 1.42
C SER A 61 -11.70 -9.18 1.77
N VAL A 62 -11.35 -7.92 1.54
CA VAL A 62 -12.21 -6.74 1.75
C VAL A 62 -13.52 -6.82 0.94
N ALA A 63 -13.53 -7.48 -0.21
CA ALA A 63 -14.76 -7.67 -0.99
C ALA A 63 -15.77 -8.61 -0.32
N GLU A 64 -15.30 -9.55 0.50
CA GLU A 64 -16.13 -10.55 1.19
C GLU A 64 -16.57 -10.09 2.58
N ALA A 65 -15.95 -9.05 3.11
CA ALA A 65 -16.32 -8.43 4.39
C ALA A 65 -17.64 -7.66 4.28
N THR A 66 -18.31 -7.45 5.41
CA THR A 66 -19.52 -6.61 5.46
C THR A 66 -19.22 -5.17 5.03
N ILE A 67 -20.24 -4.47 4.53
CA ILE A 67 -20.10 -3.09 4.03
C ILE A 67 -19.50 -2.15 5.07
N GLU A 68 -19.88 -2.32 6.35
CA GLU A 68 -19.36 -1.53 7.46
C GLU A 68 -17.85 -1.73 7.65
N ILE A 69 -17.41 -2.99 7.68
CA ILE A 69 -15.99 -3.36 7.85
C ILE A 69 -15.17 -2.85 6.66
N ARG A 70 -15.67 -3.02 5.43
CA ARG A 70 -15.03 -2.49 4.22
C ARG A 70 -14.85 -0.97 4.29
N ASN A 71 -15.90 -0.25 4.67
CA ASN A 71 -15.84 1.21 4.74
C ASN A 71 -14.89 1.70 5.85
N GLN A 72 -14.79 0.96 6.97
CA GLN A 72 -13.81 1.24 8.02
C GLN A 72 -12.37 1.02 7.53
N PHE A 73 -12.11 -0.10 6.85
CA PHE A 73 -10.81 -0.39 6.24
C PHE A 73 -10.38 0.70 5.26
N ILE A 74 -11.23 1.02 4.28
CA ILE A 74 -10.95 2.06 3.28
C ILE A 74 -10.68 3.40 3.97
N ARG A 75 -11.51 3.78 4.96
CA ARG A 75 -11.31 5.02 5.72
C ARG A 75 -9.95 5.04 6.41
N LYS A 76 -9.53 3.94 7.06
CA LYS A 76 -8.22 3.86 7.71
C LYS A 76 -7.08 4.02 6.71
N VAL A 77 -7.11 3.29 5.59
CA VAL A 77 -6.07 3.38 4.54
C VAL A 77 -5.90 4.82 4.05
N TYR A 78 -7.00 5.47 3.65
CA TYR A 78 -6.95 6.84 3.14
C TYR A 78 -6.65 7.88 4.23
N THR A 79 -6.99 7.62 5.49
CA THR A 79 -6.60 8.49 6.61
C THR A 79 -5.10 8.44 6.82
N ILE A 80 -4.52 7.24 6.85
CA ILE A 80 -3.07 7.04 6.97
C ILE A 80 -2.37 7.74 5.79
N LEU A 81 -2.79 7.45 4.56
CA LEU A 81 -2.24 8.06 3.36
C LEU A 81 -2.28 9.60 3.42
N THR A 82 -3.41 10.18 3.81
CA THR A 82 -3.57 11.64 3.92
C THR A 82 -2.59 12.22 4.95
N VAL A 83 -2.46 11.58 6.11
CA VAL A 83 -1.50 12.02 7.14
C VAL A 83 -0.06 11.93 6.59
N GLN A 84 0.30 10.89 5.85
CA GLN A 84 1.62 10.75 5.25
C GLN A 84 1.91 11.84 4.21
N LEU A 85 0.95 12.14 3.35
CA LEU A 85 1.09 13.20 2.34
C LEU A 85 1.17 14.60 2.98
N VAL A 86 0.36 14.88 4.00
CA VAL A 86 0.42 16.15 4.74
C VAL A 86 1.75 16.29 5.47
N ALA A 87 2.23 15.24 6.15
CA ALA A 87 3.54 15.25 6.79
C ALA A 87 4.66 15.50 5.78
N THR A 88 4.61 14.83 4.62
CA THR A 88 5.57 15.02 3.52
C THR A 88 5.56 16.45 3.00
N GLY A 89 4.37 17.01 2.76
CA GLY A 89 4.20 18.40 2.33
C GLY A 89 4.69 19.40 3.36
N ALA A 90 4.43 19.17 4.65
CA ALA A 90 4.86 20.03 5.74
C ALA A 90 6.40 20.07 5.87
N VAL A 91 7.05 18.91 5.89
CA VAL A 91 8.52 18.83 5.92
C VAL A 91 9.13 19.46 4.67
N SER A 92 8.55 19.20 3.49
CA SER A 92 8.98 19.81 2.24
C SER A 92 8.82 21.33 2.24
N ALA A 93 7.74 21.86 2.82
CA ALA A 93 7.49 23.30 2.93
C ALA A 93 8.59 24.03 3.72
N LEU A 94 9.18 23.38 4.73
CA LEU A 94 10.30 23.96 5.50
C LEU A 94 11.47 24.35 4.60
N SER A 95 11.72 23.60 3.51
CA SER A 95 12.78 23.91 2.53
C SER A 95 12.55 25.20 1.75
N PHE A 96 11.31 25.69 1.70
CA PHE A 96 10.96 26.95 1.05
C PHE A 96 10.77 28.10 2.05
N LEU A 97 10.37 27.79 3.28
CA LEU A 97 10.08 28.79 4.31
C LEU A 97 11.32 29.19 5.12
N SER A 98 12.35 28.34 5.19
CA SER A 98 13.57 28.59 5.96
C SER A 98 14.81 28.42 5.11
N GLU A 99 15.50 29.54 4.82
CA GLU A 99 16.78 29.54 4.12
C GLU A 99 17.86 28.76 4.90
N SER A 100 17.86 28.85 6.22
CA SER A 100 18.81 28.11 7.06
C SER A 100 18.61 26.59 6.92
N TYR A 101 17.37 26.12 6.95
CA TYR A 101 17.08 24.70 6.75
C TYR A 101 17.44 24.24 5.33
N LYS A 102 17.08 25.03 4.31
CA LYS A 102 17.46 24.76 2.91
C LYS A 102 18.98 24.65 2.73
N SER A 103 19.73 25.61 3.26
CA SER A 103 21.18 25.61 3.14
C SER A 103 21.82 24.42 3.87
N TRP A 104 21.24 24.01 5.01
CA TRP A 104 21.71 22.86 5.78
C TRP A 104 21.50 21.53 5.03
N ILE A 105 20.28 21.27 4.53
CA ILE A 105 19.98 20.01 3.82
C ILE A 105 20.78 19.88 2.51
N GLN A 106 21.07 20.99 1.84
CA GLN A 106 21.87 21.00 0.60
C GLN A 106 23.38 20.84 0.85
N SER A 107 23.88 21.30 1.99
CA SER A 107 25.30 21.16 2.36
C SER A 107 25.66 19.80 2.96
N HIS A 108 24.67 19.00 3.38
CA HIS A 108 24.88 17.69 4.00
C HIS A 108 24.25 16.54 3.18
N PRO A 109 24.72 16.28 1.95
CA PRO A 109 24.14 15.24 1.09
C PRO A 109 24.29 13.83 1.67
N ALA A 110 25.20 13.59 2.61
CA ALA A 110 25.28 12.29 3.29
C ALA A 110 23.99 11.93 4.05
N VAL A 111 23.25 12.93 4.55
CA VAL A 111 22.03 12.71 5.34
C VAL A 111 20.88 12.19 4.49
N VAL A 112 20.80 12.53 3.19
CA VAL A 112 19.76 11.97 2.32
C VAL A 112 19.95 10.47 2.07
N TRP A 113 21.20 9.99 2.07
CA TRP A 113 21.45 8.55 1.99
C TRP A 113 21.05 7.84 3.27
N ILE A 114 21.31 8.45 4.43
CA ILE A 114 20.87 7.93 5.73
C ILE A 114 19.34 7.87 5.79
N SER A 115 18.64 8.90 5.30
CA SER A 115 17.18 8.89 5.27
C SER A 115 16.63 7.84 4.31
N LEU A 116 17.22 7.67 3.13
CA LEU A 116 16.82 6.66 2.15
C LEU A 116 16.96 5.23 2.70
N PHE A 117 18.13 4.87 3.23
CA PHE A 117 18.35 3.55 3.81
C PHE A 117 17.54 3.34 5.10
N GLY A 118 17.38 4.41 5.88
CA GLY A 118 16.50 4.41 7.04
C GLY A 118 15.04 4.14 6.66
N ALA A 119 14.51 4.80 5.64
CA ALA A 119 13.15 4.58 5.15
C ALA A 119 12.96 3.11 4.73
N MET A 120 13.92 2.54 3.99
CA MET A 120 13.91 1.12 3.62
C MET A 120 13.88 0.19 4.85
N ALA A 121 14.71 0.48 5.86
CA ALA A 121 14.74 -0.29 7.10
C ALA A 121 13.42 -0.18 7.88
N PHE A 122 12.87 1.03 8.03
CA PHE A 122 11.59 1.25 8.70
C PHE A 122 10.41 0.63 7.94
N MET A 123 10.45 0.59 6.60
CA MET A 123 9.48 -0.12 5.79
C MET A 123 9.51 -1.63 6.11
N PHE A 124 10.70 -2.24 6.15
CA PHE A 124 10.85 -3.65 6.55
C PHE A 124 10.38 -3.91 7.99
N LEU A 125 10.73 -3.03 8.93
CA LEU A 125 10.26 -3.13 10.32
C LEU A 125 8.74 -3.02 10.42
N THR A 126 8.13 -2.12 9.64
CA THR A 126 6.67 -1.97 9.57
C THR A 126 6.02 -3.23 9.03
N TYR A 127 6.59 -3.85 7.99
CA TYR A 127 6.11 -5.13 7.47
C TYR A 127 6.25 -6.26 8.49
N TRP A 128 7.40 -6.37 9.16
CA TRP A 128 7.65 -7.40 10.17
C TRP A 128 6.72 -7.27 11.38
N LYS A 129 6.43 -6.05 11.82
CA LYS A 129 5.52 -5.77 12.95
C LYS A 129 4.12 -5.38 12.51
N ARG A 130 3.68 -5.69 11.28
CA ARG A 130 2.39 -5.25 10.73
C ARG A 130 1.19 -5.55 11.63
N GLN A 131 1.20 -6.69 12.32
CA GLN A 131 0.15 -7.13 13.25
C GLN A 131 0.31 -6.67 14.70
N SER A 132 1.35 -5.90 15.04
CA SER A 132 1.63 -5.44 16.41
C SER A 132 1.27 -3.97 16.59
N TYR A 133 0.04 -3.71 17.02
CA TYR A 133 -0.40 -2.36 17.39
C TYR A 133 0.06 -1.99 18.82
N PRO A 134 0.52 -0.75 19.09
CA PRO A 134 0.71 0.39 18.17
C PRO A 134 2.12 0.47 17.54
N THR A 135 2.97 -0.54 17.73
CA THR A 135 4.36 -0.54 17.23
C THR A 135 4.44 -0.38 15.70
N ASN A 136 3.49 -0.94 14.98
CA ASN A 136 3.36 -0.77 13.52
C ASN A 136 3.22 0.71 13.11
N LEU A 137 2.45 1.51 13.85
CA LEU A 137 2.27 2.94 13.61
C LEU A 137 3.54 3.74 13.93
N LEU A 138 4.29 3.34 14.97
CA LEU A 138 5.57 3.98 15.28
C LEU A 138 6.56 3.77 14.13
N PHE A 139 6.68 2.54 13.61
CA PHE A 139 7.57 2.27 12.48
C PHE A 139 7.10 2.93 11.18
N LEU A 140 5.79 2.97 10.95
CA LEU A 140 5.19 3.70 9.83
C LEU A 140 5.50 5.20 9.91
N SER A 141 5.44 5.79 11.10
CA SER A 141 5.78 7.21 11.30
C SER A 141 7.26 7.48 11.02
N GLY A 142 8.16 6.59 11.45
CA GLY A 142 9.59 6.66 11.15
C GLY A 142 9.86 6.56 9.64
N PHE A 143 9.23 5.59 8.97
CA PHE A 143 9.27 5.47 7.50
C PHE A 143 8.82 6.78 6.83
N THR A 144 7.66 7.30 7.23
CA THR A 144 7.06 8.50 6.64
C THR A 144 7.93 9.73 6.83
N LEU A 145 8.52 9.93 8.02
CA LEU A 145 9.38 11.09 8.29
C LEU A 145 10.70 11.03 7.53
N LEU A 146 11.30 9.84 7.40
CA LEU A 146 12.53 9.65 6.64
C LEU A 146 12.28 9.85 5.14
N GLU A 147 11.17 9.34 4.62
CA GLU A 147 10.77 9.59 3.23
C GLU A 147 10.44 11.06 3.00
N ALA A 148 9.68 11.69 3.90
CA ALA A 148 9.37 13.12 3.86
C ALA A 148 10.62 14.00 3.84
N TYR A 149 11.65 13.63 4.61
CA TYR A 149 12.95 14.29 4.57
C TYR A 149 13.62 14.12 3.19
N THR A 150 13.64 12.91 2.64
CA THR A 150 14.19 12.64 1.28
C THR A 150 13.49 13.52 0.24
N ILE A 151 12.16 13.58 0.26
CA ILE A 151 11.38 14.44 -0.65
C ILE A 151 11.69 15.92 -0.41
N SER A 152 11.80 16.35 0.84
CA SER A 152 12.19 17.73 1.18
C SER A 152 13.54 18.12 0.62
N VAL A 153 14.53 17.22 0.63
CA VAL A 153 15.84 17.44 0.02
C VAL A 153 15.69 17.60 -1.49
N ILE A 154 14.97 16.69 -2.15
CA ILE A 154 14.77 16.71 -3.61
C ILE A 154 14.12 18.03 -4.04
N VAL A 155 12.98 18.41 -3.44
CA VAL A 155 12.25 19.61 -3.87
C VAL A 155 13.00 20.91 -3.58
N SER A 156 13.97 20.91 -2.65
CA SER A 156 14.79 22.08 -2.35
C SER A 156 15.62 22.58 -3.54
N PHE A 157 15.91 21.68 -4.50
CA PHE A 157 16.63 21.98 -5.74
C PHE A 157 15.73 22.49 -6.87
N TYR A 158 14.40 22.55 -6.65
CA TYR A 158 13.44 23.03 -7.63
C TYR A 158 12.89 24.41 -7.24
N ARG A 159 12.36 25.14 -8.22
CA ARG A 159 11.65 26.39 -7.94
C ARG A 159 10.30 26.08 -7.29
N ALA A 160 9.91 26.85 -6.28
CA ALA A 160 8.67 26.64 -5.52
C ALA A 160 7.41 26.61 -6.42
N SER A 161 7.36 27.45 -7.46
CA SER A 161 6.25 27.45 -8.43
C SER A 161 6.09 26.13 -9.17
N VAL A 162 7.20 25.49 -9.54
CA VAL A 162 7.20 24.20 -10.24
C VAL A 162 6.73 23.09 -9.30
N VAL A 163 7.19 23.13 -8.05
CA VAL A 163 6.79 22.18 -7.01
C VAL A 163 5.30 22.27 -6.70
N LEU A 164 4.76 23.49 -6.53
CA LEU A 164 3.33 23.70 -6.30
C LEU A 164 2.48 23.21 -7.48
N ASN A 165 2.89 23.51 -8.72
CA ASN A 165 2.19 23.00 -9.90
C ASN A 165 2.21 21.47 -9.96
N ALA A 166 3.34 20.83 -9.62
CA ALA A 166 3.44 19.38 -9.56
C ALA A 166 2.49 18.80 -8.50
N VAL A 167 2.44 19.38 -7.30
CA VAL A 167 1.51 18.94 -6.23
C VAL A 167 0.05 18.99 -6.71
N VAL A 168 -0.37 20.09 -7.34
CA VAL A 168 -1.75 20.24 -7.83
C VAL A 168 -2.08 19.22 -8.91
N LEU A 169 -1.18 19.01 -9.88
CA LEU A 169 -1.38 18.02 -10.95
C LEU A 169 -1.41 16.58 -10.40
N THR A 170 -0.50 16.22 -9.50
CA THR A 170 -0.49 14.90 -8.87
C THR A 170 -1.77 14.66 -8.09
N ALA A 171 -2.24 15.63 -7.30
CA ALA A 171 -3.49 15.52 -6.56
C ALA A 171 -4.68 15.33 -7.50
N GLY A 172 -4.75 16.10 -8.59
CA GLY A 172 -5.80 15.96 -9.60
C GLY A 172 -5.80 14.58 -10.27
N ILE A 173 -4.63 14.09 -10.69
CA ILE A 173 -4.50 12.76 -11.31
C ILE A 173 -4.84 11.66 -10.30
N PHE A 174 -4.33 11.72 -9.08
CA PHE A 174 -4.61 10.75 -8.04
C PHE A 174 -6.12 10.67 -7.75
N VAL A 175 -6.78 11.80 -7.50
CA VAL A 175 -8.23 11.83 -7.25
C VAL A 175 -9.02 11.30 -8.43
N PHE A 176 -8.65 11.67 -9.66
CA PHE A 176 -9.29 11.17 -10.88
C PHE A 176 -9.16 9.65 -11.01
N LEU A 177 -7.95 9.11 -10.88
CA LEU A 177 -7.67 7.68 -11.00
C LEU A 177 -8.34 6.88 -9.88
N THR A 178 -8.28 7.37 -8.64
CA THR A 178 -8.97 6.75 -7.51
C THR A 178 -10.48 6.71 -7.75
N ALA A 179 -11.08 7.83 -8.17
CA ALA A 179 -12.52 7.88 -8.47
C ALA A 179 -12.90 6.94 -9.63
N PHE A 180 -12.05 6.83 -10.65
CA PHE A 180 -12.23 5.91 -11.76
C PHE A 180 -12.14 4.45 -11.30
N ALA A 181 -11.15 4.08 -10.48
CA ALA A 181 -11.00 2.74 -9.93
C ALA A 181 -12.18 2.35 -9.02
N CYS A 182 -12.70 3.29 -8.23
CA CYS A 182 -13.91 3.09 -7.42
C CYS A 182 -15.15 2.75 -8.26
N GLN A 183 -15.30 3.38 -9.42
CA GLN A 183 -16.48 3.20 -10.29
C GLN A 183 -16.31 2.05 -11.29
N SER A 184 -15.06 1.68 -11.60
CA SER A 184 -14.75 0.68 -12.62
C SER A 184 -15.12 -0.73 -12.16
N LYS A 185 -15.76 -1.49 -13.05
CA LYS A 185 -15.99 -2.93 -12.85
C LYS A 185 -14.80 -3.79 -13.30
N TYR A 186 -13.85 -3.20 -14.03
CA TYR A 186 -12.68 -3.89 -14.55
C TYR A 186 -11.78 -4.39 -13.42
N ASP A 187 -11.24 -5.60 -13.58
CA ASP A 187 -10.27 -6.18 -12.65
C ASP A 187 -8.85 -5.79 -13.11
N PHE A 188 -8.22 -4.88 -12.37
CA PHE A 188 -6.88 -4.39 -12.68
C PHE A 188 -5.76 -5.34 -12.21
N THR A 189 -6.09 -6.45 -11.52
CA THR A 189 -5.12 -7.42 -11.00
C THR A 189 -4.17 -7.94 -12.10
N SER A 190 -4.68 -8.14 -13.32
CA SER A 190 -3.90 -8.59 -14.46
C SER A 190 -2.80 -7.63 -14.91
N TRP A 191 -2.83 -6.36 -14.47
CA TRP A 191 -1.82 -5.36 -14.84
C TRP A 191 -0.54 -5.48 -13.99
N MET A 192 -0.62 -6.10 -12.80
CA MET A 192 0.50 -6.24 -11.86
C MET A 192 1.81 -6.78 -12.48
N PRO A 193 1.84 -7.90 -13.24
CA PRO A 193 3.10 -8.41 -13.80
C PRO A 193 3.71 -7.45 -14.82
N TYR A 194 2.89 -6.74 -15.59
CA TYR A 194 3.35 -5.75 -16.58
C TYR A 194 3.91 -4.51 -15.89
N LEU A 195 3.22 -4.00 -14.87
CA LEU A 195 3.68 -2.87 -14.07
C LEU A 195 4.97 -3.21 -13.33
N PHE A 196 5.08 -4.41 -12.77
CA PHE A 196 6.30 -4.89 -12.12
C PHE A 196 7.48 -4.93 -13.10
N GLY A 197 7.29 -5.47 -14.30
CA GLY A 197 8.31 -5.43 -15.36
C GLY A 197 8.68 -4.00 -15.77
N ALA A 198 7.68 -3.12 -15.91
CA ALA A 198 7.89 -1.72 -16.26
C ALA A 198 8.66 -0.95 -15.17
N LEU A 199 8.38 -1.21 -13.89
CA LEU A 199 9.09 -0.63 -12.74
C LEU A 199 10.56 -1.04 -12.75
N TRP A 200 10.87 -2.32 -13.01
CA TRP A 200 12.25 -2.78 -13.17
C TRP A 200 12.95 -2.10 -14.36
N GLY A 201 12.25 -1.95 -15.49
CA GLY A 201 12.76 -1.20 -16.63
C GLY A 201 13.10 0.25 -16.27
N LEU A 202 12.22 0.93 -15.53
CA LEU A 202 12.42 2.29 -15.04
C LEU A 202 13.59 2.39 -14.06
N LEU A 203 13.77 1.40 -13.19
CA LEU A 203 14.86 1.34 -12.22
C LEU A 203 16.20 1.10 -12.92
N LEU A 204 16.27 0.15 -13.86
CA LEU A 204 17.49 -0.11 -14.65
C LEU A 204 17.86 1.08 -15.52
N PHE A 205 16.88 1.70 -16.18
CA PHE A 205 17.11 2.93 -16.92
C PHE A 205 17.61 4.03 -15.98
N GLY A 206 16.91 4.29 -14.87
CA GLY A 206 17.35 5.26 -13.86
C GLY A 206 18.77 5.00 -13.34
N PHE A 207 19.17 3.74 -13.18
CA PHE A 207 20.54 3.37 -12.81
C PHE A 207 21.56 3.69 -13.91
N MET A 208 21.22 3.49 -15.19
CA MET A 208 22.10 3.89 -16.30
C MET A 208 22.38 5.40 -16.31
N SER A 209 21.46 6.23 -15.81
CA SER A 209 21.62 7.69 -15.73
C SER A 209 22.83 8.13 -14.90
N VAL A 210 23.27 7.28 -13.96
CA VAL A 210 24.44 7.53 -13.11
C VAL A 210 25.74 7.51 -13.93
N PHE A 211 25.80 6.68 -14.98
CA PHE A 211 26.98 6.53 -15.83
C PHE A 211 26.87 7.35 -17.12
N LEU A 212 25.66 7.53 -17.63
CA LEU A 212 25.38 8.20 -18.90
C LEU A 212 24.35 9.31 -18.65
N PRO A 213 24.79 10.57 -18.47
CA PRO A 213 23.86 11.67 -18.25
C PRO A 213 22.95 11.89 -19.46
N TYR A 214 21.67 12.12 -19.21
CA TYR A 214 20.67 12.29 -20.26
C TYR A 214 20.66 13.69 -20.86
N SER A 215 20.18 13.78 -22.11
CA SER A 215 19.73 15.04 -22.67
C SER A 215 18.41 15.47 -22.01
N SER A 216 18.07 16.76 -22.11
CA SER A 216 16.79 17.30 -21.61
C SER A 216 15.57 16.52 -22.14
N THR A 217 15.62 16.07 -23.40
CA THR A 217 14.59 15.20 -23.99
C THR A 217 14.50 13.84 -23.30
N GLY A 218 15.64 13.25 -22.91
CA GLY A 218 15.67 11.97 -22.18
C GLY A 218 15.05 12.08 -20.79
N GLU A 219 15.28 13.17 -20.07
CA GLU A 219 14.65 13.43 -18.77
C GLU A 219 13.12 13.56 -18.87
N LEU A 220 12.63 14.25 -19.90
CA LEU A 220 11.20 14.38 -20.18
C LEU A 220 10.58 13.00 -20.47
N ILE A 221 11.16 12.22 -21.38
CA ILE A 221 10.67 10.88 -21.72
C ILE A 221 10.64 9.99 -20.48
N TYR A 222 11.70 10.02 -19.67
CA TYR A 222 11.75 9.26 -18.42
C TYR A 222 10.63 9.68 -17.47
N GLY A 223 10.44 10.98 -17.27
CA GLY A 223 9.37 11.52 -16.43
C GLY A 223 7.99 11.08 -16.92
N LEU A 224 7.74 11.10 -18.23
CA LEU A 224 6.47 10.69 -18.83
C LEU A 224 6.20 9.19 -18.65
N LEU A 225 7.21 8.34 -18.90
CA LEU A 225 7.10 6.90 -18.66
C LEU A 225 6.84 6.60 -17.18
N ALA A 226 7.58 7.26 -16.28
CA ALA A 226 7.37 7.14 -14.84
C ALA A 226 5.95 7.54 -14.44
N ALA A 227 5.46 8.69 -14.91
CA ALA A 227 4.12 9.17 -14.61
C ALA A 227 3.03 8.19 -15.07
N LEU A 228 3.18 7.59 -16.26
CA LEU A 228 2.24 6.58 -16.76
C LEU A 228 2.28 5.30 -15.92
N ILE A 229 3.48 4.82 -15.57
CA ILE A 229 3.66 3.61 -14.76
C ILE A 229 3.03 3.78 -13.37
N PHE A 230 3.37 4.87 -12.66
CA PHE A 230 2.83 5.12 -11.33
C PHE A 230 1.33 5.47 -11.35
N SER A 231 0.82 6.07 -12.44
CA SER A 231 -0.63 6.18 -12.64
C SER A 231 -1.30 4.81 -12.78
N GLY A 232 -0.66 3.86 -13.48
CA GLY A 232 -1.11 2.48 -13.57
C GLY A 232 -1.10 1.78 -12.21
N TYR A 233 -0.05 1.98 -11.40
CA TYR A 233 0.01 1.47 -10.03
C TYR A 233 -1.11 2.04 -9.15
N ILE A 234 -1.36 3.36 -9.18
CA ILE A 234 -2.49 3.96 -8.43
C ILE A 234 -3.82 3.27 -8.76
N LEU A 235 -4.08 2.96 -10.03
CA LEU A 235 -5.30 2.24 -10.43
C LEU A 235 -5.36 0.83 -9.85
N VAL A 236 -4.26 0.07 -9.97
CA VAL A 236 -4.15 -1.29 -9.45
C VAL A 236 -4.27 -1.30 -7.93
N ASP A 237 -3.50 -0.48 -7.24
CA ASP A 237 -3.45 -0.43 -5.79
C ASP A 237 -4.77 0.08 -5.21
N THR A 238 -5.40 1.08 -5.83
CA THR A 238 -6.76 1.47 -5.45
C THR A 238 -7.74 0.30 -5.62
N HIS A 239 -7.66 -0.44 -6.72
CA HIS A 239 -8.50 -1.62 -6.93
C HIS A 239 -8.25 -2.71 -5.87
N LEU A 240 -6.99 -2.97 -5.52
CA LEU A 240 -6.62 -3.94 -4.47
C LEU A 240 -7.14 -3.50 -3.10
N VAL A 241 -7.05 -2.22 -2.75
CA VAL A 241 -7.61 -1.66 -1.50
C VAL A 241 -9.12 -1.82 -1.43
N LEU A 242 -9.82 -1.65 -2.55
CA LEU A 242 -11.28 -1.74 -2.56
C LEU A 242 -11.80 -3.18 -2.48
N ARG A 243 -11.01 -4.18 -2.89
CA ARG A 243 -11.54 -5.53 -3.14
C ARG A 243 -10.69 -6.70 -2.64
N LYS A 244 -9.36 -6.61 -2.68
CA LYS A 244 -8.48 -7.79 -2.57
C LYS A 244 -7.67 -7.86 -1.27
N HIS A 245 -7.32 -6.74 -0.66
CA HIS A 245 -6.59 -6.75 0.61
C HIS A 245 -7.37 -7.46 1.72
N HIS A 246 -6.64 -7.95 2.73
CA HIS A 246 -7.26 -8.34 3.98
C HIS A 246 -7.53 -7.10 4.85
N VAL A 247 -8.54 -7.15 5.72
CA VAL A 247 -9.01 -6.01 6.53
C VAL A 247 -7.95 -5.53 7.53
N GLU A 248 -6.94 -6.34 7.82
CA GLU A 248 -5.82 -6.04 8.72
C GLU A 248 -4.56 -5.52 8.00
N GLU A 249 -4.61 -5.40 6.67
CA GLU A 249 -3.47 -4.96 5.86
C GLU A 249 -3.52 -3.45 5.56
N GLU A 250 -4.19 -2.64 6.39
CA GLU A 250 -4.41 -1.21 6.09
C GLU A 250 -3.10 -0.42 5.98
N ILE A 251 -2.08 -0.81 6.74
CA ILE A 251 -0.77 -0.14 6.73
C ILE A 251 -0.01 -0.46 5.45
N ALA A 252 -0.02 -1.73 5.01
CA ALA A 252 0.66 -2.13 3.78
C ALA A 252 0.02 -1.46 2.56
N ALA A 253 -1.32 -1.49 2.49
CA ALA A 253 -2.11 -0.78 1.50
C ALA A 253 -1.80 0.73 1.45
N ALA A 254 -1.70 1.38 2.62
CA ALA A 254 -1.38 2.81 2.68
C ALA A 254 0.04 3.11 2.23
N ILE A 255 1.03 2.28 2.59
CA ILE A 255 2.42 2.44 2.14
C ILE A 255 2.52 2.33 0.62
N SER A 256 1.87 1.35 -0.01
CA SER A 256 1.93 1.19 -1.47
C SER A 256 1.32 2.39 -2.20
N LEU A 257 0.11 2.81 -1.83
CA LEU A 257 -0.52 4.00 -2.40
C LEU A 257 0.30 5.28 -2.14
N TYR A 258 0.94 5.40 -0.96
CA TYR A 258 1.81 6.53 -0.64
C TYR A 258 3.01 6.58 -1.59
N LEU A 259 3.70 5.45 -1.78
CA LEU A 259 4.84 5.37 -2.70
C LEU A 259 4.42 5.67 -4.14
N ASP A 260 3.25 5.20 -4.58
CA ASP A 260 2.75 5.51 -5.92
C ASP A 260 2.50 7.00 -6.12
N VAL A 261 1.86 7.66 -5.14
CA VAL A 261 1.58 9.10 -5.20
C VAL A 261 2.87 9.91 -5.16
N ILE A 262 3.82 9.56 -4.30
CA ILE A 262 5.12 10.23 -4.21
C ILE A 262 5.92 10.07 -5.49
N ASN A 263 5.96 8.87 -6.07
CA ASN A 263 6.68 8.63 -7.32
C ASN A 263 6.00 9.31 -8.52
N LEU A 264 4.67 9.34 -8.58
CA LEU A 264 3.94 10.13 -9.57
C LEU A 264 4.25 11.63 -9.41
N PHE A 265 4.32 12.14 -8.17
CA PHE A 265 4.73 13.51 -7.89
C PHE A 265 6.16 13.81 -8.40
N LEU A 266 7.13 12.95 -8.10
CA LEU A 266 8.50 13.12 -8.57
C LEU A 266 8.61 13.05 -10.11
N ALA A 267 7.81 12.20 -10.74
CA ALA A 267 7.72 12.10 -12.20
C ALA A 267 7.17 13.40 -12.82
N ILE A 268 6.05 13.92 -12.30
CA ILE A 268 5.45 15.18 -12.77
C ILE A 268 6.39 16.36 -12.51
N LEU A 269 7.01 16.41 -11.33
CA LEU A 269 8.00 17.44 -10.97
C LEU A 269 9.14 17.47 -11.99
N ARG A 270 9.66 16.31 -12.39
CA ARG A 270 10.71 16.19 -13.41
C ARG A 270 10.24 16.70 -14.77
N ILE A 271 9.04 16.33 -15.21
CA ILE A 271 8.46 16.79 -16.49
C ILE A 271 8.37 18.32 -16.50
N LEU A 272 7.77 18.91 -15.47
CA LEU A 272 7.59 20.37 -15.39
C LEU A 272 8.93 21.10 -15.30
N ASN A 273 9.92 20.53 -14.61
CA ASN A 273 11.26 21.13 -14.54
C ASN A 273 11.98 21.10 -15.89
N SER A 274 11.92 20.00 -16.62
CA SER A 274 12.50 19.88 -17.96
C SER A 274 11.87 20.90 -18.93
N GLN A 275 10.56 21.11 -18.86
CA GLN A 275 9.86 22.10 -19.68
C GLN A 275 10.23 23.55 -19.34
N ASN A 276 10.50 23.86 -18.08
CA ASN A 276 10.89 25.22 -17.66
C ASN A 276 12.36 25.57 -17.94
N ASN A 277 13.20 24.57 -18.19
CA ASN A 277 14.63 24.74 -18.47
C ASN A 277 14.96 24.66 -19.96
N ASN A 278 14.00 24.29 -20.81
CA ASN A 278 14.08 24.37 -22.29
C ASN A 278 13.47 25.69 -22.78
#